data_AF-A0A929BT20-F1
#
_entry.id   AF-A0A929BT20-F1
#
_cell.length_a   1.000
_cell.length_b   1.000
_cell.length_c   1.000
_cell.angle_alpha   90.00
_cell.angle_beta   90.00
_cell.angle_gamma   90.00
#
_symmetry.space_group_name_H-M   'P 1'
#
loop_
_entity.id
_entity.type
_entity.pdbx_description
1 polymer ?
#
loop_
_entity_poly.entity_id
_entity_poly.type
_entity_poly.pdbx_seq_one_letter_code
_entity_poly.pdbx_strand_id
1 'polypeptide(L)'
;ISQYGYSSWTVNAYGLGIGAVVLLLLQQPMELRHSLTNPTIMVWLLILGIVPTLGGGLAFYAGLQRLPAVNASIVATFEPVVATTLGWIIFSERLNLPQIIGGILVVGSVILIQLPRD
;
A
#
# COMPACT_ATOMS: atom_id res chain seq x y z
N ILE A 1 16.61 3.01 13.81
CA ILE A 1 17.51 3.96 13.12
C ILE A 1 18.08 3.22 11.91
N SER A 2 17.66 3.56 10.69
CA SER A 2 18.23 2.94 9.48
C SER A 2 19.65 3.47 9.25
N GLN A 3 20.49 2.70 8.56
CA GLN A 3 21.95 2.86 8.49
C GLN A 3 22.46 4.17 7.82
N TYR A 4 21.59 5.16 7.54
CA TYR A 4 21.90 6.45 6.91
C TYR A 4 21.49 7.68 7.74
N GLY A 5 20.95 7.51 8.96
CA GLY A 5 20.62 8.64 9.85
C GLY A 5 19.36 9.44 9.50
N TYR A 6 18.63 9.09 8.44
CA TYR A 6 17.36 9.74 8.09
C TYR A 6 16.19 9.20 8.91
N SER A 7 15.37 10.11 9.42
CA SER A 7 14.11 9.78 10.10
C SER A 7 13.12 9.18 9.09
N SER A 8 12.35 8.16 9.50
CA SER A 8 11.30 7.54 8.68
C SER A 8 10.29 8.57 8.16
N TRP A 9 10.10 9.67 8.89
CA TRP A 9 9.28 10.81 8.46
C TRP A 9 9.85 11.52 7.24
N THR A 10 11.16 11.71 7.19
CA THR A 10 11.85 12.37 6.09
C THR A 10 11.72 11.58 4.80
N VAL A 11 11.88 10.26 4.87
CA VAL A 11 11.78 9.38 3.69
C VAL A 11 10.34 9.36 3.15
N ASN A 12 9.32 9.26 4.02
CA ASN A 12 7.93 9.35 3.59
C ASN A 12 7.58 10.72 3.02
N ALA A 13 8.03 11.80 3.67
CA ALA A 13 7.77 13.16 3.20
C ALA A 13 8.36 13.41 1.80
N TYR A 14 9.60 12.95 1.55
CA TYR A 14 10.21 13.06 0.22
C TYR A 14 9.50 12.18 -0.81
N GLY A 15 9.24 10.91 -0.49
CA GLY A 15 8.57 10.00 -1.41
C GLY A 15 7.18 10.49 -1.81
N LEU A 16 6.37 10.90 -0.83
CA LEU A 16 5.02 11.42 -1.07
C LEU A 16 5.04 12.80 -1.73
N GLY A 17 5.96 13.68 -1.33
CA GLY A 17 6.08 15.01 -1.91
C GLY A 17 6.47 14.97 -3.40
N ILE A 18 7.47 14.16 -3.74
CA ILE A 18 7.88 13.97 -5.15
C ILE A 18 6.74 13.30 -5.93
N GLY A 19 6.14 12.23 -5.38
CA GLY A 19 4.99 11.57 -6.00
C GLY A 19 3.82 12.51 -6.26
N ALA A 20 3.49 13.37 -5.28
CA ALA A 20 2.43 14.37 -5.41
C ALA A 20 2.73 15.39 -6.52
N VAL A 21 3.97 15.89 -6.61
CA VAL A 21 4.38 16.81 -7.69
C VAL A 21 4.26 16.12 -9.05
N VAL A 22 4.76 14.90 -9.19
CA VAL A 22 4.68 14.14 -10.46
C VAL A 22 3.22 13.91 -10.86
N LEU A 23 2.37 13.48 -9.93
CA LEU A 23 0.95 13.26 -10.21
C LEU A 23 0.22 14.55 -10.56
N LEU A 24 0.52 15.67 -9.88
CA LEU A 24 -0.04 16.99 -10.20
C LEU A 24 0.31 17.43 -11.63
N LEU A 25 1.53 17.15 -12.10
CA LEU A 25 1.95 17.49 -13.47
C LEU A 25 1.23 16.64 -14.53
N LEU A 26 0.84 15.42 -14.17
CA LEU A 26 0.11 14.51 -15.06
C LEU A 26 -1.42 14.72 -15.00
N GLN A 27 -1.92 15.48 -14.03
CA GLN A 27 -3.35 15.63 -13.81
C GLN A 27 -3.97 16.67 -14.75
N GLN A 28 -5.16 16.34 -15.28
CA GLN A 28 -5.90 17.26 -16.13
C GLN A 28 -6.45 18.44 -15.29
N PRO A 29 -6.24 19.71 -15.70
CA PRO A 29 -6.60 20.87 -14.88
C PRO A 29 -8.10 20.99 -14.56
N MET A 30 -8.96 20.48 -15.46
CA MET A 30 -10.41 20.55 -15.30
C MET A 30 -10.90 19.60 -14.20
N GLU A 31 -10.40 18.37 -14.19
CA GLU A 31 -10.69 17.35 -13.18
C GLU A 31 -10.20 17.77 -11.79
N LEU A 32 -9.02 18.42 -11.73
CA LEU A 32 -8.47 18.96 -10.48
C LEU A 32 -9.40 20.02 -9.88
N ARG A 33 -9.90 20.96 -10.70
CA ARG A 33 -10.84 21.99 -10.23
C ARG A 33 -12.15 21.39 -9.75
N HIS A 34 -12.68 20.39 -10.47
CA HIS A 34 -13.89 19.68 -10.05
C HIS A 34 -13.70 19.00 -8.69
N SER A 35 -12.56 18.31 -8.52
CA SER A 35 -12.22 17.61 -7.27
C SER A 35 -12.06 18.55 -6.08
N LEU A 36 -11.48 19.74 -6.29
CA LEU A 36 -11.27 20.74 -5.22
C LEU A 36 -12.56 21.47 -4.82
N THR A 37 -13.53 21.57 -5.73
CA THR A 37 -14.79 22.29 -5.47
C THR A 37 -15.84 21.40 -4.81
N ASN A 38 -15.70 20.07 -4.94
CA ASN A 38 -16.62 19.12 -4.34
C ASN A 38 -16.12 18.66 -2.94
N PRO A 39 -16.79 19.05 -1.85
CA PRO A 39 -16.34 18.75 -0.49
C PRO A 39 -16.34 17.24 -0.20
N THR A 40 -17.25 16.46 -0.80
CA THR A 40 -17.29 15.01 -0.62
C THR A 40 -16.07 14.33 -1.22
N ILE A 41 -15.67 14.73 -2.43
CA ILE A 41 -14.46 14.19 -3.08
C ILE A 41 -13.22 14.54 -2.26
N MET A 42 -13.14 15.78 -1.77
CA MET A 42 -12.02 16.23 -0.93
C MET A 42 -11.90 15.39 0.35
N VAL A 43 -13.01 15.09 1.02
CA VAL A 43 -13.00 14.23 2.22
C VAL A 43 -12.48 12.83 1.89
N TRP A 44 -12.94 12.21 0.81
CA TRP A 44 -12.44 10.89 0.40
C TRP A 44 -10.96 10.91 0.02
N LEU A 45 -10.49 11.96 -0.67
CA LEU A 45 -9.07 12.13 -0.99
C LEU A 45 -8.21 12.28 0.27
N LEU A 46 -8.68 13.02 1.27
CA LEU A 46 -8.00 13.14 2.56
C LEU A 46 -7.96 11.80 3.30
N ILE A 47 -9.07 11.05 3.31
CA ILE A 47 -9.11 9.71 3.92
C ILE A 47 -8.09 8.79 3.24
N LEU A 48 -8.05 8.77 1.90
CA LEU A 48 -7.08 7.97 1.14
C LEU A 48 -5.63 8.41 1.39
N GLY A 49 -5.35 9.71 1.42
CA GLY A 49 -4.00 10.22 1.69
C GLY A 49 -3.52 9.93 3.13
N ILE A 50 -4.42 9.95 4.11
CA ILE A 50 -4.05 9.79 5.52
C ILE A 50 -4.04 8.32 5.92
N VAL A 51 -5.10 7.56 5.61
CA VAL A 51 -5.30 6.23 6.19
C VAL A 51 -4.42 5.17 5.50
N PRO A 52 -4.65 4.79 4.23
CA PRO A 52 -3.82 3.79 3.59
C PRO A 52 -2.43 4.32 3.21
N THR A 53 -2.30 5.57 2.76
CA THR A 53 -1.00 6.09 2.30
C THR A 53 -0.05 6.43 3.45
N LEU A 54 -0.38 7.44 4.28
CA LEU A 54 0.47 7.79 5.42
C LEU A 54 0.45 6.71 6.50
N GLY A 55 -0.74 6.24 6.90
CA GLY A 55 -0.90 5.23 7.94
C GLY A 55 -0.26 3.89 7.56
N GLY A 56 -0.48 3.41 6.33
CA GLY A 56 0.13 2.19 5.82
C GLY A 56 1.66 2.31 5.73
N GLY A 57 2.18 3.42 5.22
CA GLY A 57 3.62 3.70 5.21
C GLY A 57 4.23 3.66 6.61
N LEU A 58 3.65 4.37 7.58
CA LEU A 58 4.13 4.37 8.96
C LEU A 58 4.09 2.98 9.60
N ALA A 59 3.01 2.22 9.38
CA ALA A 59 2.89 0.84 9.87
C ALA A 59 3.97 -0.07 9.25
N PHE A 60 4.24 0.07 7.95
CA PHE A 60 5.29 -0.68 7.26
C PHE A 60 6.68 -0.37 7.83
N TYR A 61 7.02 0.91 8.00
CA TYR A 61 8.30 1.29 8.61
C TYR A 61 8.41 0.84 10.07
N ALA A 62 7.32 0.87 10.84
CA ALA A 62 7.29 0.33 12.19
C ALA A 62 7.52 -1.19 12.22
N GLY A 63 6.94 -1.92 11.25
CA GLY A 63 7.17 -3.35 11.06
C GLY A 63 8.63 -3.66 10.73
N LEU A 64 9.23 -2.92 9.80
CA LEU A 64 10.64 -3.06 9.42
C LEU A 64 11.63 -2.82 10.58
N GLN A 65 11.27 -2.01 11.57
CA GLN A 65 12.12 -1.81 12.75
C GLN A 65 12.07 -2.98 13.73
N ARG A 66 11.03 -3.83 13.65
CA ARG A 66 10.76 -4.91 14.61
C ARG A 66 10.94 -6.31 14.00
N LEU A 67 10.94 -6.42 12.67
CA LEU A 67 11.02 -7.68 11.95
C LEU A 67 12.24 -7.69 11.02
N PRO A 68 12.90 -8.85 10.84
CA PRO A 68 13.88 -9.03 9.79
C PRO A 68 13.30 -8.68 8.41
N ALA A 69 14.11 -8.11 7.52
CA ALA A 69 13.66 -7.66 6.19
C ALA A 69 12.95 -8.77 5.39
N VAL A 70 13.34 -10.03 5.56
CA VAL A 70 12.70 -11.20 4.94
C VAL A 70 11.22 -11.30 5.33
N ASN A 71 10.89 -11.09 6.61
CA ASN A 71 9.51 -11.18 7.09
C ASN A 71 8.67 -10.00 6.55
N ALA A 72 9.26 -8.81 6.41
CA ALA A 72 8.59 -7.66 5.80
C ALA A 72 8.28 -7.92 4.30
N SER A 73 9.20 -8.53 3.56
CA SER A 73 8.97 -8.93 2.16
C SER A 73 7.88 -9.99 2.02
N ILE A 74 7.79 -10.93 2.97
CA ILE A 74 6.71 -11.92 3.00
C ILE A 74 5.35 -11.24 3.20
N VAL A 75 5.25 -10.30 4.16
CA VAL A 75 4.01 -9.54 4.41
C VAL A 75 3.61 -8.72 3.20
N ALA A 76 4.57 -8.06 2.53
CA ALA A 76 4.31 -7.31 1.29
C ALA A 76 3.81 -8.22 0.16
N THR A 77 4.31 -9.45 0.09
CA THR A 77 3.84 -10.44 -0.91
C THR A 77 2.43 -10.93 -0.58
N PHE A 78 2.03 -10.93 0.69
CA PHE A 78 0.69 -11.33 1.14
C PHE A 78 -0.36 -10.22 1.01
N GLU A 79 0.08 -8.95 0.91
CA GLU A 79 -0.78 -7.77 0.76
C GLU A 79 -1.85 -7.92 -0.34
N PRO A 80 -1.54 -8.38 -1.57
CA PRO A 80 -2.54 -8.51 -2.64
C PRO A 80 -3.65 -9.51 -2.28
N VAL A 81 -3.34 -10.57 -1.52
CA VAL A 81 -4.32 -11.56 -1.08
C VAL A 81 -5.28 -10.91 -0.09
N VAL A 82 -4.74 -10.22 0.92
CA VAL A 82 -5.56 -9.50 1.92
C VAL A 82 -6.41 -8.43 1.25
N ALA A 83 -5.82 -7.62 0.36
CA ALA A 83 -6.53 -6.58 -0.38
C ALA A 83 -7.69 -7.16 -1.22
N THR A 84 -7.44 -8.25 -1.95
CA THR A 84 -8.45 -8.92 -2.78
C THR A 84 -9.57 -9.53 -1.91
N THR A 85 -9.21 -10.16 -0.78
CA THR A 85 -10.20 -10.71 0.16
C THR A 85 -11.06 -9.60 0.79
N LEU A 86 -10.45 -8.49 1.20
CA LEU A 86 -11.18 -7.33 1.72
C LEU A 86 -12.06 -6.68 0.65
N GLY A 87 -11.59 -6.59 -0.61
CA GLY A 87 -12.36 -6.17 -1.77
C GLY A 87 -13.65 -6.97 -1.94
N TRP A 88 -13.51 -8.31 -1.92
CA TRP A 88 -14.65 -9.21 -1.99
C TRP A 88 -15.63 -9.06 -0.82
N ILE A 89 -15.14 -8.96 0.42
CA ILE A 89 -16.01 -8.92 1.62
C ILE A 89 -16.69 -7.55 1.78
N ILE A 90 -15.93 -6.46 1.66
CA ILE A 90 -16.39 -5.10 1.97
C ILE A 90 -17.11 -4.48 0.79
N PHE A 91 -16.58 -4.65 -0.43
CA PHE A 91 -17.10 -4.03 -1.64
C PHE A 91 -17.95 -4.99 -2.48
N SER A 92 -18.12 -6.25 -2.05
CA SER A 92 -18.90 -7.28 -2.75
C SER A 92 -18.40 -7.52 -4.18
N GLU A 93 -17.11 -7.34 -4.43
CA GLU A 93 -16.48 -7.53 -5.74
C GLU A 93 -16.49 -9.00 -6.16
N ARG A 94 -16.77 -9.31 -7.43
CA ARG A 94 -16.74 -10.71 -7.90
C ARG A 94 -15.30 -11.16 -8.13
N LEU A 95 -14.91 -12.25 -7.44
CA LEU A 95 -13.62 -12.89 -7.66
C LEU A 95 -13.64 -13.74 -8.92
N ASN A 96 -12.81 -13.36 -9.90
CA ASN A 96 -12.66 -14.13 -11.13
C ASN A 96 -11.64 -15.27 -10.94
N LEU A 97 -11.76 -16.33 -11.76
CA LEU A 97 -10.86 -17.49 -11.72
C LEU A 97 -9.36 -17.13 -11.68
N PRO A 98 -8.86 -16.18 -12.49
CA PRO A 98 -7.45 -15.78 -12.44
C PRO A 98 -7.02 -15.17 -11.09
N GLN A 99 -7.90 -14.42 -10.42
CA GLN A 99 -7.62 -13.84 -9.10
C GLN A 99 -7.52 -14.92 -8.03
N ILE A 100 -8.40 -15.93 -8.09
CA ILE A 100 -8.37 -17.07 -7.18
C ILE A 100 -7.08 -17.86 -7.35
N ILE A 101 -6.70 -18.18 -8.60
CA ILE A 101 -5.46 -18.89 -8.90
C ILE A 101 -4.24 -18.08 -8.43
N GLY A 102 -4.20 -16.79 -8.74
CA GLY A 102 -3.14 -15.89 -8.27
C GLY A 102 -3.04 -15.85 -6.75
N GLY A 103 -4.18 -15.77 -6.04
CA GLY A 103 -4.23 -15.82 -4.58
C GLY A 103 -3.65 -17.11 -4.00
N ILE A 104 -4.02 -18.26 -4.57
CA ILE A 104 -3.47 -19.58 -4.18
C ILE A 104 -1.96 -19.62 -4.40
N LEU A 105 -1.47 -19.13 -5.55
CA LEU A 105 -0.03 -19.09 -5.86
C LEU A 105 0.76 -18.23 -4.88
N VAL A 106 0.22 -17.06 -4.50
CA VAL A 106 0.85 -16.18 -3.50
C VAL A 106 0.93 -16.89 -2.14
N VAL A 107 -0.17 -17.46 -1.67
CA VAL A 107 -0.21 -18.21 -0.40
C VAL A 107 0.79 -19.37 -0.42
N GLY A 108 0.80 -20.15 -1.51
CA GLY A 108 1.75 -21.25 -1.69
C GLY A 108 3.21 -20.80 -1.69
N SER A 109 3.52 -19.68 -2.33
CA SER A 109 4.87 -19.09 -2.36
C SER A 109 5.33 -18.68 -0.96
N VAL A 110 4.45 -18.04 -0.18
CA VAL A 110 4.74 -17.65 1.20
C VAL A 110 5.04 -18.86 2.09
N ILE A 111 4.26 -19.93 1.96
CA ILE A 111 4.48 -21.19 2.70
C ILE A 111 5.83 -21.80 2.31
N LEU A 112 6.13 -21.91 1.01
CA LEU A 112 7.39 -22.46 0.50
C LEU A 112 8.63 -21.71 1.00
N ILE A 113 8.55 -20.38 1.08
CA ILE A 113 9.65 -19.53 1.55
C ILE A 113 9.89 -19.68 3.06
N GLN A 114 8.84 -19.94 3.84
CA GLN A 114 8.94 -20.09 5.30
C GLN A 114 9.32 -21.50 5.74
N LEU A 115 9.28 -22.50 4.86
CA LEU A 115 9.73 -23.85 5.19
C LEU A 115 11.23 -23.82 5.56
N PRO A 116 11.62 -24.38 6.72
CA PRO A 116 13.02 -24.53 7.09
C PRO A 116 13.75 -25.28 5.97
N ARG A 117 14.84 -24.68 5.46
CA ARG A 117 15.79 -25.42 4.64
C ARG A 117 16.73 -26.12 5.60
N ASP A 118 16.53 -27.42 5.76
CA ASP A 118 17.52 -28.31 6.37
C ASP A 118 18.81 -28.37 5.53
#